data_AF-A0A351RS26-F1
#
_entry.id   AF-A0A351RS26-F1
#
_cell.length_a   1.000
_cell.length_b   1.000
_cell.length_c   1.000
_cell.angle_alpha   90.00
_cell.angle_beta   90.00
_cell.angle_gamma   90.00
#
_symmetry.space_group_name_H-M   'P 1'
#
loop_
_entity.id
_entity.type
_entity.pdbx_description
1 polymer ?
#
loop_
_entity_poly.entity_id
_entity_poly.type
_entity_poly.pdbx_seq_one_letter_code
_entity_poly.pdbx_strand_id
1 'polypeptide(L)'
;MLIIDEKTKISFAEDSFLFLFSISEDVISKMLVDAGFEVINRSFVRNKIDLKDLKQAITGDGKIVYSITKPFNADIVILGIAGVKAETGGVKAELNTKVYSVKKEALIGERNEITNVLTTDKAIGIAQSLRNAADKVAPVLIDFIKKELEG
;
A
#
# COMPACT_ATOMS: atom_id res chain seq x y z
N MET A 1 6.29 3.22 7.76
CA MET A 1 6.66 2.35 6.62
C MET A 1 5.42 2.10 5.78
N LEU A 2 5.51 2.23 4.46
CA LEU A 2 4.39 1.97 3.54
C LEU A 2 4.84 1.01 2.44
N ILE A 3 4.11 -0.09 2.26
CA ILE A 3 4.34 -1.06 1.18
C ILE A 3 3.02 -1.55 0.59
N ILE A 4 2.86 -1.43 -0.73
CA ILE A 4 1.70 -1.96 -1.46
C ILE A 4 2.15 -2.91 -2.58
N ASP A 5 1.66 -4.15 -2.53
CA ASP A 5 1.83 -5.14 -3.61
C ASP A 5 0.79 -4.88 -4.73
N GLU A 6 1.21 -4.22 -5.81
CA GLU A 6 0.35 -3.93 -6.96
C GLU A 6 0.37 -5.03 -8.01
N LYS A 7 -0.74 -5.78 -8.06
CA LYS A 7 -0.96 -6.87 -9.01
C LYS A 7 -1.65 -6.33 -10.26
N THR A 8 -0.86 -5.77 -11.17
CA THR A 8 -1.35 -5.21 -12.44
C THR A 8 -1.42 -6.24 -13.57
N LYS A 9 -1.01 -7.50 -13.34
CA LYS A 9 -0.87 -8.58 -14.34
C LYS A 9 0.04 -8.24 -15.54
N ILE A 10 0.73 -7.10 -15.49
CA ILE A 10 1.77 -6.77 -16.45
C ILE A 10 2.98 -7.59 -16.01
N SER A 11 3.34 -8.60 -16.80
CA SER A 11 4.51 -9.43 -16.52
C SER A 11 5.74 -8.58 -16.72
N PHE A 12 6.37 -8.15 -15.63
CA PHE A 12 7.70 -7.59 -15.65
C PHE A 12 8.73 -8.71 -15.43
N ALA A 13 9.96 -8.52 -15.90
CA ALA A 13 11.04 -9.50 -15.75
C ALA A 13 11.56 -9.64 -14.30
N GLU A 14 10.88 -9.01 -13.33
CA GLU A 14 11.34 -8.89 -11.96
C GLU A 14 10.36 -9.58 -11.01
N ASP A 15 10.82 -10.65 -10.38
CA ASP A 15 9.99 -11.55 -9.55
C ASP A 15 9.58 -10.93 -8.20
N SER A 16 10.25 -9.85 -7.79
CA SER A 16 9.99 -9.15 -6.54
C SER A 16 9.34 -7.79 -6.78
N PHE A 17 8.09 -7.64 -6.31
CA PHE A 17 7.33 -6.39 -6.44
C PHE A 17 8.00 -5.20 -5.73
N LEU A 18 8.97 -5.45 -4.84
CA LEU A 18 9.76 -4.42 -4.16
C LEU A 18 10.67 -3.60 -5.09
N PHE A 19 10.94 -4.11 -6.29
CA PHE A 19 11.72 -3.40 -7.30
C PHE A 19 10.84 -2.72 -8.35
N LEU A 20 9.56 -3.07 -8.40
CA LEU A 20 8.59 -2.46 -9.31
C LEU A 20 8.16 -1.09 -8.78
N PHE A 21 7.70 -0.23 -9.68
CA PHE A 21 7.00 1.00 -9.29
C PHE A 21 5.57 0.68 -8.85
N SER A 22 5.05 1.42 -7.87
CA SER A 22 3.65 1.32 -7.41
C SER A 22 2.98 2.68 -7.46
N ILE A 23 1.87 2.76 -8.20
CA ILE A 23 1.10 3.99 -8.40
C ILE A 23 0.40 4.37 -7.09
N SER A 24 -0.20 3.39 -6.41
CA SER A 24 -0.91 3.61 -5.15
C SER A 24 0.05 4.00 -4.02
N GLU A 25 1.24 3.38 -3.96
CA GLU A 25 2.25 3.73 -2.97
C GLU A 25 2.78 5.15 -3.17
N ASP A 26 3.04 5.56 -4.41
CA ASP A 26 3.48 6.93 -4.74
C ASP A 26 2.44 7.98 -4.30
N VAL A 27 1.17 7.76 -4.64
CA VAL A 27 0.06 8.66 -4.29
C VAL A 27 -0.12 8.74 -2.76
N ILE A 28 -0.19 7.60 -2.07
CA ILE A 28 -0.36 7.58 -0.61
C ILE A 28 0.87 8.18 0.08
N SER A 29 2.09 7.88 -0.39
CA SER A 29 3.33 8.45 0.18
C SER A 29 3.31 9.97 0.09
N LYS A 30 2.96 10.52 -1.08
CA LYS A 30 2.86 11.97 -1.27
C LYS A 30 1.89 12.60 -0.29
N MET A 31 0.69 12.03 -0.15
CA MET A 31 -0.33 12.57 0.76
C MET A 31 0.07 12.47 2.25
N LEU A 32 0.80 11.42 2.63
CA LEU A 32 1.36 11.29 3.98
C LEU A 32 2.43 12.36 4.25
N VAL A 33 3.32 12.59 3.28
CA VAL A 33 4.35 13.65 3.38
C VAL A 33 3.71 15.03 3.44
N ASP A 34 2.70 15.30 2.59
CA ASP A 34 1.95 16.55 2.60
C ASP A 34 1.19 16.77 3.93
N ALA A 35 0.83 15.68 4.63
CA ALA A 35 0.23 15.71 5.97
C ALA A 35 1.26 15.83 7.11
N GLY A 36 2.56 15.89 6.80
CA GLY A 36 3.64 16.09 7.77
C GLY A 36 4.31 14.82 8.29
N PHE A 37 4.08 13.65 7.67
CA PHE A 37 4.70 12.40 8.08
C PHE A 37 5.95 12.06 7.28
N GLU A 38 6.95 11.48 7.96
CA GLU A 38 8.07 10.84 7.28
C GLU A 38 7.68 9.45 6.78
N VAL A 39 7.94 9.16 5.51
CA VAL A 39 7.59 7.88 4.88
C VAL A 39 8.85 7.08 4.61
N ILE A 40 8.85 5.83 5.09
CA ILE A 40 9.86 4.81 4.74
C ILE A 40 9.30 4.01 3.56
N ASN A 41 9.83 4.29 2.38
CA ASN A 41 9.35 3.79 1.08
C ASN A 41 9.95 2.42 0.74
N ARG A 42 9.42 1.72 -0.27
CA ARG A 42 9.94 0.41 -0.71
C ARG A 42 11.44 0.36 -1.00
N SER A 43 12.02 1.44 -1.52
CA SER A 43 13.46 1.51 -1.85
C SER A 43 14.36 1.34 -0.63
N PHE A 44 13.91 1.77 0.55
CA PHE A 44 14.65 1.64 1.81
C PHE A 44 14.60 0.23 2.39
N VAL A 45 13.60 -0.57 2.02
CA VAL A 45 13.35 -1.89 2.63
C VAL A 45 13.65 -3.07 1.69
N ARG A 46 13.71 -2.85 0.37
CA ARG A 46 13.79 -3.92 -0.66
C ARG A 46 14.91 -4.94 -0.54
N ASN A 47 16.02 -4.57 0.13
CA ASN A 47 17.18 -5.46 0.37
C ASN A 47 17.37 -5.82 1.84
N LYS A 48 16.38 -5.52 2.68
CA LYS A 48 16.46 -5.65 4.14
C LYS A 48 15.34 -6.52 4.73
N ILE A 49 14.30 -6.81 3.95
CA ILE A 49 13.18 -7.66 4.34
C ILE A 49 13.10 -8.85 3.37
N ASP A 50 12.93 -10.06 3.91
CA ASP A 50 12.67 -11.24 3.09
C ASP A 50 11.29 -11.12 2.41
N LEU A 51 11.24 -11.38 1.11
CA LEU A 51 10.00 -11.25 0.32
C LEU A 51 8.88 -12.17 0.83
N LYS A 52 9.22 -13.36 1.34
CA LYS A 52 8.26 -14.30 1.92
C LYS A 52 7.63 -13.73 3.18
N ASP A 53 8.43 -13.18 4.08
CA ASP A 53 7.96 -12.59 5.33
C ASP A 53 7.09 -11.36 5.03
N LEU A 54 7.50 -10.52 4.07
CA LEU A 54 6.69 -9.39 3.64
C LEU A 54 5.34 -9.82 3.05
N LYS A 55 5.32 -10.85 2.21
CA LYS A 55 4.06 -11.40 1.66
C LYS A 55 3.15 -11.92 2.77
N GLN A 56 3.71 -12.60 3.78
CA GLN A 56 2.95 -13.08 4.94
C GLN A 56 2.41 -11.91 5.78
N ALA A 57 3.23 -10.89 6.03
CA ALA A 57 2.82 -9.66 6.71
C ALA A 57 1.67 -8.96 5.99
N ILE A 58 1.75 -8.82 4.67
CA ILE A 58 0.69 -8.22 3.84
C ILE A 58 -0.64 -9.01 3.95
N THR A 59 -0.59 -10.34 4.04
CA THR A 59 -1.80 -11.15 4.25
C THR A 59 -2.43 -10.98 5.64
N GLY A 60 -1.71 -10.37 6.59
CA GLY A 60 -2.25 -9.94 7.87
C GLY A 60 -1.73 -10.67 9.09
N ASP A 61 -0.61 -11.41 8.99
CA ASP A 61 0.05 -11.96 10.18
C ASP A 61 0.74 -10.84 10.97
N GLY A 62 0.05 -10.31 11.98
CA GLY A 62 0.54 -9.20 12.81
C GLY A 62 1.90 -9.46 13.44
N LYS A 63 2.21 -10.71 13.88
CA LYS A 63 3.51 -11.01 14.48
C LYS A 63 4.65 -10.80 13.49
N ILE A 64 4.42 -11.18 12.24
CA ILE A 64 5.39 -11.00 11.16
C ILE A 64 5.54 -9.52 10.82
N VAL A 65 4.43 -8.74 10.80
CA VAL A 65 4.48 -7.28 10.60
C VAL A 65 5.50 -6.63 11.54
N TYR A 66 5.44 -6.92 12.85
CA TYR A 66 6.37 -6.32 13.81
C TYR A 66 7.81 -6.80 13.61
N SER A 67 7.99 -8.10 13.35
CA SER A 67 9.31 -8.68 13.11
C SER A 67 10.03 -7.98 11.94
N ILE A 68 9.35 -7.80 10.81
CA ILE A 68 9.95 -7.20 9.61
C ILE A 68 10.14 -5.68 9.72
N THR A 69 9.43 -5.01 10.63
CA THR A 69 9.46 -3.53 10.74
C THR A 69 10.35 -3.00 11.84
N LYS A 70 10.68 -3.84 12.83
CA LYS A 70 11.59 -3.51 13.94
C LYS A 70 12.92 -2.85 13.51
N PRO A 71 13.60 -3.26 12.42
CA PRO A 71 14.87 -2.64 12.00
C PRO A 71 14.75 -1.20 11.46
N PHE A 72 13.53 -0.74 11.18
CA PHE A 72 13.28 0.51 10.46
C PHE A 72 12.82 1.65 11.36
N ASN A 73 12.63 1.40 12.67
CA ASN A 73 12.16 2.38 13.65
C ASN A 73 10.91 3.15 13.18
N ALA A 74 9.97 2.45 12.53
CA ALA A 74 8.71 3.04 12.11
C ALA A 74 7.72 3.06 13.27
N ASP A 75 6.98 4.16 13.46
CA ASP A 75 5.87 4.21 14.42
C ASP A 75 4.63 3.49 13.90
N ILE A 76 4.38 3.65 12.59
CA ILE A 76 3.25 3.08 11.87
C ILE A 76 3.72 2.27 10.68
N VAL A 77 3.03 1.16 10.44
CA VAL A 77 3.21 0.31 9.27
C VAL A 77 1.92 0.23 8.47
N ILE A 78 1.99 0.57 7.19
CA ILE A 78 0.89 0.44 6.23
C ILE A 78 1.28 -0.64 5.22
N LEU A 79 0.49 -1.71 5.17
CA LEU A 79 0.65 -2.80 4.20
C LEU A 79 -0.60 -2.90 3.35
N GLY A 80 -0.45 -3.20 2.07
CA GLY A 80 -1.60 -3.34 1.19
C GLY A 80 -1.38 -4.24 -0.02
N ILE A 81 -2.49 -4.57 -0.67
CA ILE A 81 -2.55 -5.24 -1.96
C ILE A 81 -3.44 -4.39 -2.85
N ALA A 82 -2.96 -4.08 -4.06
CA ALA A 82 -3.80 -3.56 -5.11
C ALA A 82 -3.98 -4.62 -6.20
N GLY A 83 -5.20 -4.81 -6.69
CA GLY A 83 -5.51 -5.70 -7.81
C GLY A 83 -6.21 -4.92 -8.91
N VAL A 84 -5.85 -5.20 -10.17
CA VAL A 84 -6.50 -4.56 -11.31
C VAL A 84 -7.11 -5.60 -12.26
N LYS A 85 -8.32 -5.32 -12.72
CA LYS A 85 -9.06 -6.15 -13.67
C LYS A 85 -9.64 -5.29 -14.78
N ALA A 86 -9.28 -5.61 -16.02
CA ALA A 86 -9.97 -5.07 -17.18
C ALA A 86 -11.36 -5.72 -17.29
N GLU A 87 -12.40 -4.92 -17.44
CA GLU A 87 -13.79 -5.32 -17.63
C GLU A 87 -14.33 -4.72 -18.92
N THR A 88 -15.49 -5.19 -19.40
CA THR A 88 -16.09 -4.65 -20.62
C THR A 88 -16.46 -3.18 -20.39
N GLY A 89 -15.79 -2.27 -21.10
CA GLY A 89 -16.04 -0.83 -21.02
C GLY A 89 -15.26 -0.09 -19.93
N GLY A 90 -14.31 -0.74 -19.23
CA GLY A 90 -13.48 -0.04 -18.24
C GLY A 90 -12.43 -0.89 -17.55
N VAL A 91 -11.75 -0.26 -16.60
CA VAL A 91 -10.76 -0.90 -15.73
C VAL A 91 -11.13 -0.68 -14.28
N LYS A 92 -11.24 -1.78 -13.55
CA LYS A 92 -11.55 -1.82 -12.13
C LYS A 92 -10.28 -2.06 -11.32
N ALA A 93 -10.03 -1.21 -10.33
CA ALA A 93 -9.00 -1.43 -9.32
C ALA A 93 -9.63 -1.67 -7.96
N GLU A 94 -9.01 -2.54 -7.18
CA GLU A 94 -9.31 -2.76 -5.76
C GLU A 94 -8.02 -2.55 -4.96
N LEU A 95 -8.07 -1.72 -3.93
CA LEU A 95 -6.96 -1.42 -3.04
C LEU A 95 -7.38 -1.74 -1.60
N ASN A 96 -6.76 -2.76 -1.03
CA ASN A 96 -6.89 -3.10 0.38
C ASN A 96 -5.63 -2.65 1.12
N THR A 97 -5.80 -1.94 2.23
CA THR A 97 -4.71 -1.42 3.06
C THR A 97 -5.01 -1.67 4.54
N LYS A 98 -3.97 -2.02 5.29
CA LYS A 98 -4.00 -2.27 6.73
C LYS A 98 -2.97 -1.39 7.40
N VAL A 99 -3.35 -0.80 8.52
CA VAL A 99 -2.53 0.11 9.31
C VAL A 99 -2.26 -0.53 10.67
N TYR A 100 -0.98 -0.65 11.02
CA TYR A 100 -0.52 -1.24 12.26
C TYR A 100 0.24 -0.21 13.09
N SER A 101 -0.04 -0.19 14.38
CA SER A 101 0.74 0.54 15.38
C SER A 101 1.87 -0.35 15.86
N VAL A 102 3.12 0.10 15.71
CA VAL A 102 4.29 -0.64 16.21
C VAL A 102 4.33 -0.58 17.74
N LYS A 103 3.96 0.56 18.33
CA LYS A 103 3.89 0.73 19.79
C LYS A 103 2.91 -0.23 20.46
N LYS A 104 1.72 -0.42 19.87
CA LYS A 104 0.67 -1.30 20.43
C LYS A 104 0.82 -2.74 19.99
N GLU A 105 1.70 -3.02 19.03
CA GLU A 105 1.75 -4.30 18.34
C GLU A 105 0.35 -4.75 17.87
N ALA A 106 -0.47 -3.81 17.36
CA ALA A 106 -1.83 -4.08 16.91
C ALA A 106 -2.18 -3.47 15.53
N LEU A 107 -3.10 -4.13 14.83
CA LEU A 107 -3.84 -3.54 13.70
C LEU A 107 -4.77 -2.46 14.26
N ILE A 108 -4.65 -1.23 13.76
CA ILE A 108 -5.44 -0.08 14.20
C ILE A 108 -6.48 0.37 13.17
N GLY A 109 -6.36 -0.09 11.93
CA GLY A 109 -7.32 0.24 10.88
C GLY A 109 -7.13 -0.59 9.63
N GLU A 110 -8.21 -0.76 8.88
CA GLU A 110 -8.20 -1.36 7.55
C GLU A 110 -9.12 -0.53 6.64
N ARG A 111 -8.71 -0.37 5.39
CA ARG A 111 -9.51 0.27 4.36
C ARG A 111 -9.42 -0.51 3.06
N ASN A 112 -10.59 -0.87 2.53
CA ASN A 112 -10.74 -1.37 1.18
C ASN A 112 -11.44 -0.31 0.33
N GLU A 113 -10.98 -0.10 -0.90
CA GLU A 113 -11.61 0.78 -1.86
C GLU A 113 -11.61 0.16 -3.25
N ILE A 114 -12.73 0.33 -3.95
CA ILE A 114 -12.91 -0.14 -5.32
C ILE A 114 -13.22 1.05 -6.20
N THR A 115 -12.50 1.16 -7.31
CA THR A 115 -12.72 2.20 -8.32
C THR A 115 -12.88 1.59 -9.69
N ASN A 116 -13.60 2.29 -10.56
CA ASN A 116 -13.77 1.93 -11.95
C ASN A 116 -13.52 3.16 -12.82
N VAL A 117 -12.79 2.98 -13.91
CA VAL A 117 -12.53 4.01 -14.90
C VAL A 117 -13.06 3.53 -16.24
N LEU A 118 -14.00 4.27 -16.82
CA LEU A 118 -14.56 3.99 -18.14
C LEU A 118 -13.57 4.46 -19.21
N THR A 119 -12.87 3.52 -19.82
CA THR A 119 -11.92 3.79 -20.91
C THR A 119 -11.68 2.52 -21.71
N THR A 120 -11.32 2.70 -22.98
CA THR A 120 -10.86 1.63 -23.86
C THR A 120 -9.34 1.44 -23.80
N ASP A 121 -8.60 2.43 -23.30
CA ASP A 121 -7.16 2.34 -23.08
C ASP A 121 -6.85 1.67 -21.73
N LYS A 122 -6.29 0.45 -21.81
CA LYS A 122 -5.97 -0.35 -20.62
C LYS A 122 -4.90 0.28 -19.75
N ALA A 123 -3.86 0.89 -20.34
CA ALA A 123 -2.75 1.45 -19.56
C ALA A 123 -3.21 2.68 -18.77
N ILE A 124 -3.94 3.58 -19.44
CA ILE A 124 -4.55 4.75 -18.78
C ILE A 124 -5.56 4.28 -17.72
N GLY A 125 -6.39 3.30 -18.05
CA GLY A 125 -7.38 2.75 -17.13
C GLY A 125 -6.76 2.15 -15.87
N ILE A 126 -5.68 1.37 -16.00
CA ILE A 126 -4.93 0.82 -14.86
C ILE A 126 -4.39 1.94 -13.98
N ALA A 127 -3.67 2.90 -14.57
CA ALA A 127 -3.03 3.97 -13.80
C ALA A 127 -4.05 4.86 -13.08
N GLN A 128 -5.12 5.24 -13.77
CA GLN A 128 -6.13 6.14 -13.21
C GLN A 128 -7.02 5.44 -12.18
N SER A 129 -7.37 4.16 -12.38
CA SER A 129 -8.15 3.41 -11.38
C SER A 129 -7.36 3.22 -10.07
N LEU A 130 -6.06 2.87 -10.16
CA LEU A 130 -5.18 2.79 -8.98
C LEU A 130 -5.04 4.13 -8.27
N ARG A 131 -4.76 5.22 -9.01
CA ARG A 131 -4.67 6.56 -8.43
C ARG A 131 -5.97 6.96 -7.72
N ASN A 132 -7.13 6.76 -8.37
CA ASN A 132 -8.43 7.07 -7.76
C ASN A 132 -8.69 6.25 -6.48
N ALA A 133 -8.23 5.00 -6.42
CA ALA A 133 -8.38 4.18 -5.22
C ALA A 133 -7.48 4.70 -4.09
N ALA A 134 -6.23 5.02 -4.42
CA ALA A 134 -5.27 5.60 -3.49
C ALA A 134 -5.72 6.96 -2.93
N ASP A 135 -6.23 7.86 -3.78
CA ASP A 135 -6.73 9.19 -3.40
C ASP A 135 -7.88 9.12 -2.37
N LYS A 136 -8.70 8.07 -2.44
CA LYS A 136 -9.79 7.84 -1.48
C LYS A 136 -9.33 7.14 -0.20
N VAL A 137 -8.33 6.26 -0.30
CA VAL A 137 -7.80 5.51 0.84
C VAL A 137 -6.93 6.42 1.72
N ALA A 138 -6.05 7.23 1.13
CA ALA A 138 -5.03 7.98 1.85
C ALA A 138 -5.58 8.90 2.97
N PRO A 139 -6.67 9.68 2.77
CA PRO A 139 -7.22 10.51 3.84
C PRO A 139 -7.66 9.69 5.06
N VAL A 140 -8.26 8.52 4.83
CA VAL A 140 -8.69 7.62 5.91
C VAL A 140 -7.48 7.04 6.66
N LEU A 141 -6.39 6.72 5.94
CA LEU A 141 -5.15 6.26 6.58
C LEU A 141 -4.52 7.36 7.45
N ILE A 142 -4.50 8.59 6.94
CA ILE A 142 -4.02 9.76 7.69
C ILE A 142 -4.82 9.93 9.00
N ASP A 143 -6.14 9.77 8.95
CA ASP A 143 -6.99 9.85 10.15
C ASP A 143 -6.66 8.76 11.17
N PHE A 144 -6.41 7.51 10.73
CA PHE A 144 -5.98 6.44 11.63
C PHE A 144 -4.64 6.77 12.29
N ILE A 145 -3.68 7.29 11.52
CA ILE A 145 -2.34 7.64 12.00
C ILE A 145 -2.42 8.75 13.04
N LYS A 146 -3.12 9.85 12.74
CA LYS A 146 -3.26 10.98 13.67
C LYS A 146 -3.88 10.55 14.99
N LYS A 147 -4.98 9.79 14.94
CA LYS A 147 -5.63 9.26 16.15
C LYS A 147 -4.72 8.36 16.97
N GLU A 148 -3.87 7.57 16.33
CA GLU A 148 -2.91 6.71 17.03
C GLU A 148 -1.76 7.50 17.66
N LEU A 149 -1.28 8.55 17.00
CA LEU A 149 -0.15 9.35 17.50
C LEU A 149 -0.56 10.39 18.56
N GLU A 150 -1.83 10.81 18.57
CA GLU A 150 -2.39 11.73 19.57
C GLU A 150 -2.85 11.01 20.85
N GLY A 151 -3.02 9.68 20.82
CA GLY A 151 -3.53 8.84 21.93
C GLY A 151 -2.47 8.05 22.69
#